data_AF-A0A8X6LHH2-F1
#
_entry.id   AF-A0A8X6LHH2-F1
#
_cell.length_a   1.000
_cell.length_b   1.000
_cell.length_c   1.000
_cell.angle_alpha   90.00
_cell.angle_beta   90.00
_cell.angle_gamma   90.00
#
_symmetry.space_group_name_H-M   'P 1'
#
loop_
_entity.id
_entity.type
_entity.pdbx_description
1 polymer ?
#
loop_
_entity_poly.entity_id
_entity_poly.type
_entity_poly.pdbx_seq_one_letter_code
_entity_poly.pdbx_strand_id
1 'polypeptide(L)'
;MGVRMSSYGKLWIICRPLDLKNDAGSVYKGTPKHDKPDCTFILEDDLFTQIMDGTADPQRAFMSGKLKITGNVLASQKLQAIWENPDEEPEEKMSFAGASDADKELPVTMKSDFVFEIFAERLSEVPELAQKMKVVYHWMVLQSGKKTSDWTVDLKSGAGSIYRGSPKSGKADVTMTMEDEDIILMMLGKLNPQRAFMTGRLKIKGNIMLTQKLNQLWQEILKSGRAVELPILSAILADKPFDPTLRSETCFVELGKRVSRQPDLVMKLNTVFEWNITKNGKKRTQWILDLKTEKGMLCRGPAKEGVKPTVFITVEDDDFADWILFKITADQVLSSNSTKVEGDRSLAAKLIDHLKISAKL
;
A
#
# COMPACT_ATOMS: atom_id res chain seq x y z
N MET A 1 -16.09 -9.93 -25.68
CA MET A 1 -16.39 -9.83 -24.24
C MET A 1 -17.81 -10.33 -24.13
N GLY A 2 -18.03 -11.51 -23.56
CA GLY A 2 -19.34 -12.17 -23.54
C GLY A 2 -20.11 -11.85 -22.25
N VAL A 3 -21.19 -11.07 -22.30
CA VAL A 3 -22.03 -10.71 -21.14
C VAL A 3 -23.31 -11.52 -21.17
N ARG A 4 -23.63 -12.27 -20.11
CA ARG A 4 -24.90 -12.99 -19.99
C ARG A 4 -25.83 -12.24 -19.04
N MET A 5 -27.09 -12.02 -19.44
CA MET A 5 -28.13 -11.48 -18.57
C MET A 5 -29.25 -12.51 -18.40
N SER A 6 -29.73 -12.75 -17.18
CA SER A 6 -30.86 -13.65 -16.91
C SER A 6 -31.83 -13.09 -15.89
N SER A 7 -33.12 -13.20 -16.19
CA SER A 7 -34.27 -12.82 -15.36
C SER A 7 -35.12 -14.05 -15.04
N TYR A 8 -35.77 -14.04 -13.87
CA TYR A 8 -36.65 -15.13 -13.40
C TYR A 8 -38.07 -14.60 -13.13
N GLY A 9 -39.02 -14.94 -14.01
CA GLY A 9 -40.45 -14.72 -13.75
C GLY A 9 -41.35 -14.90 -14.97
N LYS A 10 -41.84 -16.14 -15.17
CA LYS A 10 -42.82 -16.60 -16.18
C LYS A 10 -42.41 -16.51 -17.67
N LEU A 11 -42.21 -17.71 -18.23
CA LEU A 11 -42.14 -18.10 -19.65
C LEU A 11 -41.63 -17.04 -20.63
N TRP A 12 -40.35 -17.21 -21.00
CA TRP A 12 -39.59 -16.83 -22.20
C TRP A 12 -38.25 -16.28 -21.72
N ILE A 13 -37.27 -17.16 -21.48
CA ILE A 13 -35.92 -16.78 -21.08
C ILE A 13 -35.31 -15.94 -22.22
N ILE A 14 -35.37 -14.62 -22.13
CA ILE A 14 -34.62 -13.72 -23.00
C ILE A 14 -33.23 -13.56 -22.38
N CYS A 15 -32.42 -14.61 -22.48
CA CYS A 15 -30.98 -14.46 -22.27
C CYS A 15 -30.44 -13.71 -23.47
N ARG A 16 -29.90 -12.50 -23.28
CA ARG A 16 -29.18 -11.77 -24.34
C ARG A 16 -27.68 -11.82 -24.09
N PRO A 17 -26.93 -12.80 -24.62
CA PRO A 17 -25.49 -12.74 -24.57
C PRO A 17 -25.02 -11.59 -25.47
N LEU A 18 -24.25 -10.65 -24.91
CA LEU A 18 -23.53 -9.63 -25.69
C LEU A 18 -22.11 -10.14 -25.88
N ASP A 19 -21.72 -10.50 -27.09
CA ASP A 19 -20.35 -10.94 -27.39
C ASP A 19 -19.58 -9.87 -28.15
N LEU A 20 -18.68 -9.17 -27.45
CA LEU A 20 -17.73 -8.19 -28.02
C LEU A 20 -16.34 -8.81 -28.36
N LYS A 21 -16.19 -10.14 -28.47
CA LYS A 21 -14.88 -10.80 -28.72
C LYS A 21 -14.64 -10.94 -30.23
N ASN A 22 -15.71 -10.92 -31.02
CA ASN A 22 -15.69 -11.15 -32.45
C ASN A 22 -16.35 -9.93 -33.16
N ASP A 23 -15.57 -9.23 -33.98
CA ASP A 23 -15.95 -8.03 -34.77
C ASP A 23 -16.99 -7.10 -34.10
N ALA A 24 -18.02 -6.64 -34.83
CA ALA A 24 -18.97 -5.58 -34.45
C ALA A 24 -19.84 -5.84 -33.19
N GLY A 25 -19.54 -6.91 -32.45
CA GLY A 25 -20.35 -7.35 -31.33
C GLY A 25 -21.63 -8.05 -31.79
N SER A 26 -22.09 -9.06 -31.05
CA SER A 26 -23.38 -9.70 -31.33
C SER A 26 -24.25 -9.81 -30.09
N VAL A 27 -25.56 -9.64 -30.28
CA VAL A 27 -26.59 -9.90 -29.26
C VAL A 27 -27.52 -10.98 -29.80
N TYR A 28 -27.71 -12.06 -29.05
CA TYR A 28 -28.61 -13.16 -29.47
C TYR A 28 -29.49 -13.64 -28.32
N LYS A 29 -30.55 -14.39 -28.60
CA LYS A 29 -31.37 -15.01 -27.56
C LYS A 29 -30.88 -16.43 -27.24
N GLY A 30 -30.60 -16.75 -25.98
CA GLY A 30 -30.31 -18.12 -25.53
C GLY A 30 -29.01 -18.30 -24.73
N THR A 31 -28.57 -19.54 -24.54
CA THR A 31 -27.26 -19.85 -23.94
C THR A 31 -26.13 -19.50 -24.91
N PRO A 32 -24.96 -19.06 -24.41
CA PRO A 32 -23.86 -18.73 -25.29
C PRO A 32 -23.50 -19.86 -26.25
N LYS A 33 -23.37 -19.58 -27.55
CA LYS A 33 -23.07 -20.60 -28.58
C LYS A 33 -21.61 -21.10 -28.49
N HIS A 34 -20.71 -20.27 -27.97
CA HIS A 34 -19.30 -20.56 -27.72
C HIS A 34 -18.86 -19.90 -26.40
N ASP A 35 -17.99 -20.59 -25.65
CA ASP A 35 -17.38 -20.20 -24.37
C ASP A 35 -18.30 -19.84 -23.18
N LYS A 36 -17.75 -19.99 -21.97
CA LYS A 36 -18.39 -19.51 -20.72
C LYS A 36 -18.38 -17.97 -20.69
N PRO A 37 -19.44 -17.32 -20.21
CA PRO A 37 -19.50 -15.86 -20.13
C PRO A 37 -18.43 -15.31 -19.17
N ASP A 38 -17.79 -14.21 -19.56
CA ASP A 38 -16.76 -13.55 -18.74
C ASP A 38 -17.39 -12.90 -17.49
N CYS A 39 -18.61 -12.39 -17.62
CA CYS A 39 -19.44 -11.90 -16.53
C CYS A 39 -20.92 -12.23 -16.77
N THR A 40 -21.68 -12.42 -15.71
CA THR A 40 -23.13 -12.67 -15.75
C THR A 40 -23.85 -11.71 -14.81
N PHE A 41 -24.79 -10.95 -15.35
CA PHE A 41 -25.71 -10.09 -14.60
C PHE A 41 -27.01 -10.83 -14.33
N ILE A 42 -27.48 -10.74 -13.10
CA ILE A 42 -28.71 -11.37 -12.63
C ILE A 42 -29.54 -10.26 -11.99
N LEU A 43 -30.71 -9.99 -12.56
CA LEU A 43 -31.62 -8.91 -12.19
C LEU A 43 -33.03 -9.21 -12.71
N GLU A 44 -34.02 -8.50 -12.18
CA GLU A 44 -35.40 -8.54 -12.66
C GLU A 44 -35.58 -7.73 -13.95
N ASP A 45 -36.55 -8.10 -14.80
CA ASP A 45 -36.81 -7.44 -16.09
C ASP A 45 -37.19 -5.96 -15.93
N ASP A 46 -37.97 -5.64 -14.91
CA ASP A 46 -38.37 -4.25 -14.62
C ASP A 46 -37.16 -3.41 -14.25
N LEU A 47 -36.26 -3.96 -13.44
CA LEU A 47 -35.01 -3.30 -13.06
C LEU A 47 -34.06 -3.16 -14.26
N PHE A 48 -34.01 -4.15 -15.16
CA PHE A 48 -33.25 -4.04 -16.40
C PHE A 48 -33.75 -2.88 -17.26
N THR A 49 -35.07 -2.75 -17.39
CA THR A 49 -35.70 -1.69 -18.17
C THR A 49 -35.40 -0.32 -17.55
N GLN A 50 -35.54 -0.21 -16.23
CA GLN A 50 -35.21 1.01 -15.47
C GLN A 50 -33.73 1.41 -15.56
N ILE A 51 -32.82 0.44 -15.63
CA ILE A 51 -31.40 0.75 -15.83
C ILE A 51 -31.16 1.25 -17.27
N MET A 52 -31.81 0.65 -18.26
CA MET A 52 -31.63 0.99 -19.67
C MET A 52 -32.27 2.34 -20.05
N ASP A 53 -33.35 2.74 -19.39
CA ASP A 53 -33.99 4.05 -19.58
C ASP A 53 -33.41 5.14 -18.67
N GLY A 54 -32.44 4.79 -17.81
CA GLY A 54 -31.75 5.71 -16.90
C GLY A 54 -32.54 6.08 -15.64
N THR A 55 -33.71 5.46 -15.39
CA THR A 55 -34.54 5.74 -14.20
C THR A 55 -34.07 5.00 -12.93
N ALA A 56 -33.25 3.96 -13.08
CA ALA A 56 -32.56 3.28 -11.97
C ALA A 56 -31.05 3.33 -12.15
N ASP A 57 -30.35 3.73 -11.09
CA ASP A 57 -28.90 3.71 -11.03
C ASP A 57 -28.39 2.26 -10.86
N PRO A 58 -27.63 1.72 -11.83
CA PRO A 58 -27.14 0.34 -11.77
C PRO A 58 -26.20 0.11 -10.57
N GLN A 59 -25.50 1.14 -10.11
CA GLN A 59 -24.62 1.08 -8.96
C GLN A 59 -25.41 0.89 -7.65
N ARG A 60 -26.48 1.65 -7.42
CA ARG A 60 -27.41 1.48 -6.29
C ARG A 60 -28.10 0.13 -6.34
N ALA A 61 -28.52 -0.32 -7.52
CA ALA A 61 -29.13 -1.63 -7.69
C ALA A 61 -28.18 -2.77 -7.27
N PHE A 62 -26.89 -2.64 -7.59
CA PHE A 62 -25.86 -3.59 -7.15
C PHE A 62 -25.63 -3.52 -5.64
N MET A 63 -25.47 -2.32 -5.08
CA MET A 63 -25.28 -2.14 -3.64
C MET A 63 -26.45 -2.64 -2.80
N SER A 64 -27.69 -2.55 -3.31
CA SER A 64 -28.88 -3.08 -2.64
C SER A 64 -29.10 -4.58 -2.88
N GLY A 65 -28.23 -5.24 -3.65
CA GLY A 65 -28.34 -6.67 -3.99
C GLY A 65 -29.44 -7.02 -5.00
N LYS A 66 -30.09 -6.02 -5.60
CA LYS A 66 -31.13 -6.19 -6.63
C LYS A 66 -30.53 -6.52 -8.00
N LEU A 67 -29.33 -6.03 -8.27
CA LEU A 67 -28.46 -6.45 -9.35
C LEU A 67 -27.36 -7.32 -8.76
N LYS A 68 -27.23 -8.57 -9.21
CA LYS A 68 -26.11 -9.45 -8.85
C LYS A 68 -25.20 -9.63 -10.05
N ILE A 69 -23.90 -9.57 -9.81
CA ILE A 69 -22.88 -9.77 -10.84
C ILE A 69 -22.03 -10.96 -10.41
N THR A 70 -21.86 -11.92 -11.32
CA THR A 70 -21.00 -13.10 -11.12
C THR A 70 -19.97 -13.18 -12.23
N GLY A 71 -18.83 -13.84 -11.97
CA GLY A 71 -17.69 -13.87 -12.89
C GLY A 71 -16.75 -12.68 -12.70
N ASN A 72 -16.20 -12.16 -13.79
CA ASN A 72 -15.25 -11.05 -13.79
C ASN A 72 -15.98 -9.71 -13.59
N VAL A 73 -16.08 -9.23 -12.36
CA VAL A 73 -16.74 -7.95 -12.03
C VAL A 73 -16.06 -6.74 -12.71
N LEU A 74 -14.77 -6.80 -13.04
CA LEU A 74 -14.11 -5.75 -13.82
C LEU A 74 -14.63 -5.68 -15.27
N ALA A 75 -15.09 -6.81 -15.83
CA ALA A 75 -15.76 -6.81 -17.12
C ALA A 75 -17.13 -6.10 -17.08
N SER A 76 -17.81 -6.12 -15.92
CA SER A 76 -19.09 -5.44 -15.75
C SER A 76 -18.97 -3.91 -15.72
N GLN A 77 -17.85 -3.38 -15.21
CA GLN A 77 -17.58 -1.94 -15.16
C GLN A 77 -17.24 -1.37 -16.55
N LYS A 78 -16.60 -2.15 -17.41
CA LYS A 78 -16.33 -1.76 -18.80
C LYS A 78 -17.61 -1.60 -19.63
N LEU A 79 -18.66 -2.35 -19.30
CA LEU A 79 -19.98 -2.14 -19.90
C LEU A 79 -20.60 -0.81 -19.47
N GLN A 80 -20.43 -0.43 -18.20
CA GLN A 80 -20.92 0.84 -17.67
C GLN A 80 -20.24 2.04 -18.32
N ALA A 81 -18.93 1.98 -18.54
CA ALA A 81 -18.20 3.02 -19.26
C ALA A 81 -18.72 3.22 -20.69
N ILE A 82 -19.07 2.13 -21.39
CA ILE A 82 -19.68 2.18 -22.74
C ILE A 82 -21.09 2.81 -22.71
N TRP A 83 -21.85 2.61 -21.65
CA TRP A 83 -23.19 3.18 -21.49
C TRP A 83 -23.18 4.67 -21.15
N GLU A 84 -22.17 5.13 -20.41
CA GLU A 84 -22.06 6.52 -19.96
C GLU A 84 -21.34 7.41 -20.99
N ASN A 85 -20.37 6.87 -21.74
CA ASN A 85 -19.59 7.56 -22.77
C ASN A 85 -19.45 6.73 -24.06
N PRO A 86 -20.44 6.74 -24.98
CA PRO A 86 -20.41 5.92 -26.19
C PRO A 86 -19.36 6.36 -27.24
N ASP A 87 -18.72 7.52 -27.08
CA ASP A 87 -17.81 8.13 -28.04
C ASP A 87 -16.31 8.05 -27.65
N GLU A 88 -15.95 7.45 -26.51
CA GLU A 88 -14.55 7.28 -26.09
C GLU A 88 -13.98 5.92 -26.54
N GLU A 89 -12.97 5.93 -27.42
CA GLU A 89 -12.24 4.73 -27.79
C GLU A 89 -11.40 4.19 -26.61
N PRO A 90 -11.36 2.86 -26.38
CA PRO A 90 -10.65 2.27 -25.26
C PRO A 90 -9.13 2.30 -25.45
N GLU A 91 -8.40 2.93 -24.52
CA GLU A 91 -6.94 2.87 -24.46
C GLU A 91 -6.42 1.41 -24.38
N GLU A 92 -5.37 1.14 -25.17
CA GLU A 92 -4.84 -0.19 -25.50
C GLU A 92 -4.26 -0.98 -24.31
N LYS A 93 -4.34 -2.31 -24.44
CA LYS A 93 -3.72 -3.31 -23.55
C LYS A 93 -2.21 -3.37 -23.78
N MET A 94 -1.40 -3.12 -22.75
CA MET A 94 -0.01 -3.61 -22.74
C MET A 94 0.04 -5.08 -22.31
N SER A 95 0.47 -5.95 -23.23
CA SER A 95 1.04 -7.26 -22.95
C SER A 95 2.49 -7.14 -22.48
N PHE A 96 3.01 -8.13 -21.73
CA PHE A 96 4.09 -9.01 -22.20
C PHE A 96 4.71 -9.87 -21.08
N ALA A 97 5.35 -10.93 -21.56
CA ALA A 97 5.89 -12.10 -20.92
C ALA A 97 7.01 -11.85 -19.89
N GLY A 98 7.27 -12.89 -19.10
CA GLY A 98 8.18 -12.87 -17.96
C GLY A 98 9.65 -13.10 -18.29
N ALA A 99 10.45 -12.96 -17.24
CA ALA A 99 11.69 -13.69 -17.02
C ALA A 99 11.98 -13.64 -15.51
N SER A 100 12.31 -14.80 -14.95
CA SER A 100 13.03 -14.98 -13.69
C SER A 100 14.52 -14.71 -13.95
N ASP A 101 15.26 -14.19 -12.97
CA ASP A 101 16.00 -15.04 -12.03
C ASP A 101 16.65 -14.20 -10.93
N ALA A 102 16.91 -14.92 -9.84
CA ALA A 102 17.40 -14.43 -8.57
C ALA A 102 18.91 -14.16 -8.60
N ASP A 103 19.32 -13.13 -7.85
CA ASP A 103 20.58 -13.12 -7.13
C ASP A 103 20.38 -12.48 -5.76
N LYS A 104 21.14 -12.98 -4.77
CA LYS A 104 21.04 -12.66 -3.34
C LYS A 104 21.45 -11.21 -3.06
N GLU A 105 20.51 -10.29 -3.18
CA GLU A 105 20.57 -8.96 -2.56
C GLU A 105 19.54 -8.86 -1.43
N LEU A 106 19.74 -7.88 -0.54
CA LEU A 106 18.85 -7.56 0.59
C LEU A 106 17.38 -7.66 0.13
N PRO A 107 16.46 -8.21 0.95
CA PRO A 107 15.06 -8.26 0.54
C PRO A 107 14.64 -6.83 0.22
N VAL A 108 14.25 -6.58 -1.03
CA VAL A 108 13.67 -5.30 -1.47
C VAL A 108 12.61 -4.95 -0.43
N THR A 109 12.93 -3.99 0.43
CA THR A 109 12.09 -3.63 1.57
C THR A 109 11.16 -2.57 1.02
N MET A 110 9.95 -3.02 0.69
CA MET A 110 8.90 -2.18 0.16
C MET A 110 8.47 -1.18 1.23
N LYS A 111 7.95 0.00 0.87
CA LYS A 111 7.49 0.94 1.90
C LYS A 111 6.39 0.32 2.75
N SER A 112 5.51 -0.48 2.14
CA SER A 112 4.45 -1.20 2.84
C SER A 112 4.97 -2.24 3.84
N ASP A 113 6.18 -2.77 3.67
CA ASP A 113 6.77 -3.72 4.63
C ASP A 113 6.87 -3.06 6.02
N PHE A 114 7.36 -1.81 6.10
CA PHE A 114 7.44 -1.05 7.35
C PHE A 114 6.07 -0.81 7.98
N VAL A 115 5.06 -0.59 7.15
CA VAL A 115 3.70 -0.41 7.64
C VAL A 115 3.17 -1.72 8.21
N PHE A 116 3.31 -2.85 7.51
CA PHE A 116 2.87 -4.13 8.05
C PHE A 116 3.60 -4.50 9.35
N GLU A 117 4.89 -4.18 9.45
CA GLU A 117 5.67 -4.38 10.68
C GLU A 117 5.16 -3.53 11.85
N ILE A 118 4.94 -2.23 11.65
CA ILE A 118 4.34 -1.35 12.68
C ILE A 118 2.99 -1.94 13.12
N PHE A 119 2.19 -2.43 12.18
CA PHE A 119 0.90 -3.02 12.50
C PHE A 119 1.02 -4.36 13.23
N ALA A 120 2.02 -5.16 12.90
CA ALA A 120 2.30 -6.42 13.60
C ALA A 120 2.64 -6.15 15.07
N GLU A 121 3.51 -5.17 15.33
CA GLU A 121 3.87 -4.73 16.67
C GLU A 121 2.63 -4.23 17.43
N ARG A 122 1.83 -3.33 16.85
CA ARG A 122 0.64 -2.78 17.53
C ARG A 122 -0.47 -3.81 17.74
N LEU A 123 -0.64 -4.76 16.84
CA LEU A 123 -1.62 -5.82 17.02
C LEU A 123 -1.33 -6.64 18.28
N SER A 124 -0.05 -6.89 18.59
CA SER A 124 0.35 -7.61 19.80
C SER A 124 -0.02 -6.87 21.09
N GLU A 125 -0.12 -5.53 21.05
CA GLU A 125 -0.54 -4.68 22.16
C GLU A 125 -2.07 -4.60 22.32
N VAL A 126 -2.86 -5.08 21.34
CA VAL A 126 -4.34 -5.01 21.35
C VAL A 126 -4.98 -6.33 20.88
N PRO A 127 -4.74 -7.47 21.57
CA PRO A 127 -5.21 -8.78 21.13
C PRO A 127 -6.74 -8.88 21.02
N GLU A 128 -7.47 -8.07 21.80
CA GLU A 128 -8.94 -8.01 21.76
C GLU A 128 -9.50 -7.54 20.41
N LEU A 129 -8.76 -6.70 19.68
CA LEU A 129 -9.17 -6.22 18.36
C LEU A 129 -9.19 -7.35 17.34
N ALA A 130 -8.18 -8.21 17.35
CA ALA A 130 -8.12 -9.39 16.48
C ALA A 130 -9.33 -10.31 16.70
N GLN A 131 -9.63 -10.59 17.97
CA GLN A 131 -10.71 -11.52 18.36
C GLN A 131 -12.11 -11.09 17.89
N LYS A 132 -12.34 -9.79 17.71
CA LYS A 132 -13.61 -9.24 17.20
C LYS A 132 -13.77 -9.39 15.69
N MET A 133 -12.67 -9.45 14.93
CA MET A 133 -12.72 -9.49 13.48
C MET A 133 -12.95 -10.91 12.94
N LYS A 134 -12.12 -11.87 13.38
CA LYS A 134 -12.13 -13.27 12.91
C LYS A 134 -12.01 -13.43 11.39
N VAL A 135 -11.10 -12.65 10.79
CA VAL A 135 -10.87 -12.61 9.33
C VAL A 135 -9.40 -12.85 9.01
N VAL A 136 -9.12 -13.54 7.90
CA VAL A 136 -7.78 -13.63 7.30
C VAL A 136 -7.74 -12.77 6.04
N TYR A 137 -6.92 -11.72 6.05
CA TYR A 137 -6.65 -10.87 4.89
C TYR A 137 -5.30 -11.24 4.27
N HIS A 138 -5.27 -11.39 2.96
CA HIS A 138 -4.02 -11.57 2.19
C HIS A 138 -3.79 -10.36 1.30
N TRP A 139 -2.63 -9.73 1.41
CA TRP A 139 -2.20 -8.59 0.63
C TRP A 139 -1.15 -9.04 -0.37
N MET A 140 -1.42 -8.90 -1.66
CA MET A 140 -0.43 -9.01 -2.72
C MET A 140 0.06 -7.60 -3.06
N VAL A 141 1.32 -7.34 -2.77
CA VAL A 141 1.96 -6.05 -3.01
C VAL A 141 2.61 -6.05 -4.39
N LEU A 142 2.24 -5.07 -5.19
CA LEU A 142 2.81 -4.85 -6.51
C LEU A 142 3.90 -3.77 -6.46
N GLN A 143 4.90 -3.92 -7.32
CA GLN A 143 5.81 -2.86 -7.72
C GLN A 143 5.83 -2.83 -9.23
N SER A 144 5.44 -1.70 -9.82
CA SER A 144 5.39 -1.54 -11.28
C SER A 144 4.57 -2.67 -11.95
N GLY A 145 3.42 -3.01 -11.35
CA GLY A 145 2.51 -4.05 -11.83
C GLY A 145 2.92 -5.49 -11.54
N LYS A 146 4.13 -5.74 -11.01
CA LYS A 146 4.63 -7.08 -10.70
C LYS A 146 4.52 -7.39 -9.22
N LYS A 147 4.03 -8.58 -8.88
CA LYS A 147 4.00 -9.05 -7.49
C LYS A 147 5.44 -9.12 -6.96
N THR A 148 5.72 -8.35 -5.92
CA THR A 148 7.06 -8.24 -5.32
C THR A 148 7.09 -8.80 -3.90
N SER A 149 5.99 -8.63 -3.15
CA SER A 149 5.82 -9.27 -1.85
C SER A 149 4.36 -9.62 -1.60
N ASP A 150 4.12 -10.39 -0.55
CA ASP A 150 2.78 -10.56 0.01
C ASP A 150 2.82 -10.65 1.52
N TRP A 151 1.71 -10.28 2.13
CA TRP A 151 1.52 -10.24 3.58
C TRP A 151 0.19 -10.87 3.96
N THR A 152 0.16 -11.55 5.08
CA THR A 152 -1.07 -12.07 5.68
C THR A 152 -1.33 -11.39 7.00
N VAL A 153 -2.56 -10.89 7.17
CA VAL A 153 -3.11 -10.39 8.43
C VAL A 153 -4.14 -11.43 8.89
N ASP A 154 -3.71 -12.36 9.74
CA ASP A 154 -4.57 -13.39 10.33
C ASP A 154 -5.13 -12.87 11.66
N LEU A 155 -6.40 -12.50 11.66
CA LEU A 155 -7.14 -12.07 12.85
C LEU A 155 -8.16 -13.13 13.29
N LYS A 156 -8.02 -14.35 12.78
CA LYS A 156 -8.89 -15.48 13.08
C LYS A 156 -8.29 -16.38 14.16
N SER A 157 -6.95 -16.45 14.19
CA SER A 157 -6.20 -17.31 15.08
C SER A 157 -5.72 -16.56 16.34
N GLY A 158 -6.14 -17.00 17.52
CA GLY A 158 -5.61 -16.52 18.81
C GLY A 158 -5.67 -15.00 19.01
N ALA A 159 -4.52 -14.38 19.31
CA ALA A 159 -4.35 -12.93 19.47
C ALA A 159 -4.24 -12.16 18.15
N GLY A 160 -4.31 -12.86 17.02
CA GLY A 160 -4.00 -12.33 15.70
C GLY A 160 -2.50 -12.28 15.41
N SER A 161 -2.14 -12.27 14.14
CA SER A 161 -0.76 -12.16 13.67
C SER A 161 -0.70 -11.51 12.29
N ILE A 162 0.38 -10.75 12.05
CA ILE A 162 0.72 -10.20 10.74
C ILE A 162 2.08 -10.75 10.37
N TYR A 163 2.19 -11.33 9.18
CA TYR A 163 3.42 -11.97 8.73
C TYR A 163 3.55 -11.94 7.21
N ARG A 164 4.79 -12.00 6.73
CA ARG A 164 5.11 -12.06 5.31
C ARG A 164 4.73 -13.42 4.72
N GLY A 165 4.28 -13.40 3.47
CA GLY A 165 3.87 -14.55 2.70
C GLY A 165 2.37 -14.85 2.79
N SER A 166 2.00 -15.95 2.13
CA SER A 166 0.63 -16.40 2.02
C SER A 166 0.11 -17.01 3.33
N PRO A 167 -1.21 -17.14 3.52
CA PRO A 167 -1.77 -17.68 4.75
C PRO A 167 -1.20 -19.06 5.08
N LYS A 168 -0.69 -19.22 6.31
CA LYS A 168 -0.09 -20.48 6.79
C LYS A 168 -1.10 -21.62 6.91
N SER A 169 -2.37 -21.31 7.08
CA SER A 169 -3.44 -22.29 7.13
C SER A 169 -4.72 -21.74 6.51
N GLY A 170 -5.49 -22.62 5.86
CA GLY A 170 -6.75 -22.26 5.23
C GLY A 170 -6.62 -21.34 4.00
N LYS A 171 -7.74 -20.75 3.60
CA LYS A 171 -7.80 -19.72 2.55
C LYS A 171 -8.02 -18.36 3.19
N ALA A 172 -7.47 -17.32 2.58
CA ALA A 172 -7.84 -15.95 2.94
C ALA A 172 -9.33 -15.71 2.67
N ASP A 173 -10.00 -15.03 3.60
CA ASP A 173 -11.39 -14.59 3.41
C ASP A 173 -11.45 -13.44 2.40
N VAL A 174 -10.39 -12.63 2.35
CA VAL A 174 -10.19 -11.53 1.39
C VAL A 174 -8.76 -11.49 0.91
N THR A 175 -8.58 -11.36 -0.40
CA THR A 175 -7.29 -11.07 -1.01
C THR A 175 -7.34 -9.70 -1.67
N MET A 176 -6.43 -8.81 -1.28
CA MET A 176 -6.26 -7.47 -1.83
C MET A 176 -4.99 -7.41 -2.66
N THR A 177 -5.03 -6.74 -3.80
CA THR A 177 -3.86 -6.54 -4.66
C THR A 177 -3.75 -5.07 -5.01
N MET A 178 -2.59 -4.48 -4.75
CA MET A 178 -2.38 -3.02 -4.82
C MET A 178 -0.89 -2.72 -4.98
N GLU A 179 -0.57 -1.60 -5.63
CA GLU A 179 0.80 -1.08 -5.67
C GLU A 179 1.26 -0.66 -4.27
N ASP A 180 2.55 -0.80 -3.99
CA ASP A 180 3.15 -0.43 -2.71
C ASP A 180 2.84 1.00 -2.27
N GLU A 181 3.04 1.95 -3.19
CA GLU A 181 2.75 3.36 -2.97
C GLU A 181 1.27 3.59 -2.66
N ASP A 182 0.39 2.83 -3.29
CA ASP A 182 -1.06 2.93 -3.10
C ASP A 182 -1.47 2.38 -1.73
N ILE A 183 -0.83 1.30 -1.26
CA ILE A 183 -1.01 0.80 0.11
C ILE A 183 -0.61 1.90 1.10
N ILE A 184 0.55 2.53 0.90
CA ILE A 184 1.01 3.62 1.77
C ILE A 184 0.05 4.80 1.79
N LEU A 185 -0.36 5.30 0.62
CA LEU A 185 -1.30 6.41 0.55
C LEU A 185 -2.64 6.06 1.21
N MET A 186 -3.10 4.83 1.04
CA MET A 186 -4.34 4.36 1.66
C MET A 186 -4.23 4.31 3.18
N MET A 187 -3.12 3.78 3.67
CA MET A 187 -2.79 3.70 5.08
C MET A 187 -2.62 5.09 5.73
N LEU A 188 -2.02 6.05 5.02
CA LEU A 188 -1.93 7.43 5.49
C LEU A 188 -3.25 8.22 5.34
N GLY A 189 -4.33 7.58 4.87
CA GLY A 189 -5.62 8.21 4.62
C GLY A 189 -5.64 9.18 3.43
N LYS A 190 -4.56 9.23 2.64
CA LYS A 190 -4.41 10.07 1.45
C LYS A 190 -5.07 9.45 0.22
N LEU A 191 -5.31 8.14 0.22
CA LEU A 191 -6.06 7.42 -0.80
C LEU A 191 -7.27 6.75 -0.17
N ASN A 192 -8.46 7.12 -0.63
CA ASN A 192 -9.69 6.50 -0.16
C ASN A 192 -9.79 5.06 -0.71
N PRO A 193 -9.99 4.02 0.15
CA PRO A 193 -10.04 2.62 -0.29
C PRO A 193 -11.16 2.33 -1.30
N GLN A 194 -12.32 2.97 -1.14
CA GLN A 194 -13.45 2.81 -2.05
C GLN A 194 -13.12 3.37 -3.43
N ARG A 195 -12.54 4.58 -3.48
CA ARG A 195 -12.05 5.19 -4.73
C ARG A 195 -10.98 4.33 -5.38
N ALA A 196 -10.00 3.84 -4.61
CA ALA A 196 -8.96 2.96 -5.13
C ALA A 196 -9.54 1.67 -5.73
N PHE A 197 -10.57 1.10 -5.11
CA PHE A 197 -11.28 -0.06 -5.66
C PHE A 197 -12.02 0.28 -6.95
N MET A 198 -12.76 1.39 -6.98
CA MET A 198 -13.49 1.84 -8.17
C MET A 198 -12.56 2.15 -9.35
N THR A 199 -11.37 2.70 -9.11
CA THR A 199 -10.38 2.99 -10.17
C THR A 199 -9.49 1.80 -10.50
N GLY A 200 -9.73 0.61 -9.93
CA GLY A 200 -8.93 -0.60 -10.18
C GLY A 200 -7.52 -0.63 -9.58
N ARG A 201 -7.15 0.39 -8.79
CA ARG A 201 -5.88 0.49 -8.05
C ARG A 201 -5.81 -0.51 -6.89
N LEU A 202 -6.96 -0.75 -6.25
CA LEU A 202 -7.17 -1.83 -5.28
C LEU A 202 -8.02 -2.91 -5.94
N LYS A 203 -7.48 -4.11 -6.13
CA LYS A 203 -8.25 -5.28 -6.58
C LYS A 203 -8.60 -6.15 -5.39
N ILE A 204 -9.84 -6.58 -5.28
CA ILE A 204 -10.32 -7.43 -4.18
C ILE A 204 -10.87 -8.74 -4.73
N LYS A 205 -10.45 -9.87 -4.16
CA LYS A 205 -11.06 -11.18 -4.32
C LYS A 205 -11.57 -11.67 -2.96
N GLY A 206 -12.66 -12.43 -2.95
CA GLY A 206 -13.29 -12.92 -1.71
C GLY A 206 -14.39 -11.98 -1.21
N ASN A 207 -14.60 -11.93 0.11
CA ASN A 207 -15.71 -11.18 0.69
C ASN A 207 -15.35 -9.69 0.87
N ILE A 208 -15.73 -8.85 -0.10
CA ILE A 208 -15.45 -7.41 -0.12
C ILE A 208 -15.94 -6.71 1.16
N MET A 209 -17.08 -7.12 1.74
CA MET A 209 -17.62 -6.48 2.94
C MET A 209 -16.69 -6.59 4.16
N LEU A 210 -15.81 -7.60 4.19
CA LEU A 210 -14.83 -7.74 5.26
C LEU A 210 -13.72 -6.68 5.18
N THR A 211 -13.51 -6.00 4.06
CA THR A 211 -12.55 -4.89 3.97
C THR A 211 -12.96 -3.69 4.82
N GLN A 212 -14.25 -3.51 5.10
CA GLN A 212 -14.74 -2.46 6.00
C GLN A 212 -14.25 -2.68 7.44
N LYS A 213 -14.20 -3.94 7.90
CA LYS A 213 -13.64 -4.28 9.23
C LYS A 213 -12.15 -3.98 9.31
N LEU A 214 -11.40 -4.23 8.24
CA LEU A 214 -9.97 -3.90 8.18
C LEU A 214 -9.74 -2.39 8.26
N ASN A 215 -10.56 -1.60 7.56
CA ASN A 215 -10.50 -0.15 7.67
C ASN A 215 -10.84 0.33 9.09
N GLN A 216 -11.82 -0.29 9.77
CA GLN A 216 -12.12 0.02 11.17
C GLN A 216 -10.92 -0.25 12.08
N LEU A 217 -10.28 -1.43 11.96
CA LEU A 217 -9.06 -1.77 12.70
C LEU A 217 -7.96 -0.73 12.48
N TRP A 218 -7.73 -0.37 11.22
CA TRP A 218 -6.73 0.61 10.85
C TRP A 218 -6.99 1.96 11.54
N GLN A 219 -8.24 2.44 11.47
CA GLN A 219 -8.63 3.69 12.11
C GLN A 219 -8.54 3.62 13.65
N GLU A 220 -8.84 2.49 14.26
CA GLU A 220 -8.69 2.29 15.71
C GLU A 220 -7.21 2.33 16.13
N ILE A 221 -6.32 1.69 15.37
CA ILE A 221 -4.87 1.75 15.63
C ILE A 221 -4.36 3.18 15.48
N LEU A 222 -4.79 3.92 14.44
CA LEU A 222 -4.42 5.33 14.28
C LEU A 222 -4.94 6.21 15.43
N LYS A 223 -6.22 6.06 15.80
CA LYS A 223 -6.86 6.85 16.87
C LYS A 223 -6.32 6.52 18.25
N SER A 224 -5.78 5.33 18.46
CA SER A 224 -5.19 4.93 19.75
C SER A 224 -3.99 5.79 20.15
N GLY A 225 -3.40 6.54 19.20
CA GLY A 225 -2.18 7.31 19.43
C GLY A 225 -0.93 6.43 19.60
N ARG A 226 -1.06 5.10 19.49
CA ARG A 226 0.05 4.15 19.70
C ARG A 226 1.02 4.12 18.54
N ALA A 227 0.59 4.42 17.31
CA ALA A 227 1.45 4.49 16.13
C ALA A 227 2.31 5.77 16.13
N VAL A 228 3.21 5.90 17.11
CA VAL A 228 4.09 7.06 17.33
C VAL A 228 5.07 7.29 16.18
N GLU A 229 5.34 6.25 15.39
CA GLU A 229 6.20 6.29 14.21
C GLU A 229 5.58 7.07 13.04
N LEU A 230 4.25 7.07 12.90
CA LEU A 230 3.59 7.61 11.71
C LEU A 230 3.78 9.12 11.52
N PRO A 231 3.68 9.99 12.54
CA PRO A 231 3.92 11.42 12.39
C PRO A 231 5.27 11.73 11.71
N ILE A 232 6.36 11.14 12.20
CA ILE A 232 7.70 11.42 11.69
C ILE A 232 7.95 10.79 10.31
N LEU A 233 7.34 9.62 10.02
CA LEU A 233 7.55 8.88 8.77
C LEU A 233 6.61 9.29 7.64
N SER A 234 5.48 9.94 7.95
CA SER A 234 4.41 10.23 6.99
C SER A 234 4.88 10.99 5.75
N ALA A 235 5.88 11.87 5.90
CA ALA A 235 6.44 12.65 4.82
C ALA A 235 7.27 11.79 3.86
N ILE A 236 8.08 10.85 4.37
CA ILE A 236 8.92 9.97 3.55
C ILE A 236 8.09 8.90 2.87
N LEU A 237 7.17 8.29 3.63
CA LEU A 237 6.32 7.22 3.12
C LEU A 237 5.48 7.72 1.94
N ALA A 238 4.94 8.94 2.03
CA ALA A 238 4.15 9.55 0.97
C ALA A 238 4.96 10.28 -0.13
N ASP A 239 6.29 10.29 -0.04
CA ASP A 239 7.15 10.86 -1.08
C ASP A 239 7.28 9.89 -2.27
N LYS A 240 8.01 10.29 -3.33
CA LYS A 240 8.35 9.42 -4.46
C LYS A 240 8.99 8.08 -4.01
N PRO A 241 8.97 7.03 -4.86
CA PRO A 241 9.56 5.73 -4.55
C PRO A 241 11.01 5.79 -4.05
N PHE A 242 11.41 4.76 -3.30
CA PHE A 242 12.80 4.57 -2.89
C PHE A 242 13.68 4.22 -4.09
N ASP A 243 14.86 4.83 -4.17
CA ASP A 243 15.87 4.48 -5.18
C ASP A 243 16.44 3.10 -4.82
N PRO A 244 16.17 2.04 -5.60
CA PRO A 244 16.63 0.69 -5.27
C PRO A 244 18.15 0.56 -5.32
N THR A 245 18.86 1.54 -5.90
CA THR A 245 20.33 1.57 -5.95
C THR A 245 20.96 2.12 -4.68
N LEU A 246 20.17 2.57 -3.69
CA LEU A 246 20.64 3.17 -2.45
C LEU A 246 20.09 2.40 -1.24
N ARG A 247 20.98 1.88 -0.40
CA ARG A 247 20.60 1.15 0.82
C ARG A 247 20.10 2.08 1.92
N SER A 248 20.55 3.34 1.91
CA SER A 248 20.16 4.35 2.88
C SER A 248 18.66 4.68 2.86
N GLU A 249 17.99 4.51 1.71
CA GLU A 249 16.58 4.83 1.52
C GLU A 249 15.66 4.16 2.54
N THR A 250 15.78 2.85 2.68
CA THR A 250 15.02 2.07 3.66
C THR A 250 15.53 2.31 5.09
N CYS A 251 16.82 2.58 5.25
CA CYS A 251 17.44 2.87 6.54
C CYS A 251 16.96 4.19 7.16
N PHE A 252 16.53 5.18 6.36
CA PHE A 252 15.89 6.40 6.89
C PHE A 252 14.54 6.12 7.54
N VAL A 253 13.79 5.11 7.08
CA VAL A 253 12.54 4.71 7.74
C VAL A 253 12.86 4.14 9.12
N GLU A 254 13.87 3.29 9.21
CA GLU A 254 14.32 2.71 10.49
C GLU A 254 14.89 3.78 11.44
N LEU A 255 15.64 4.76 10.91
CA LEU A 255 16.07 5.95 11.66
C LEU A 255 14.87 6.69 12.26
N GLY A 256 13.84 6.98 11.45
CA GLY A 256 12.63 7.66 11.91
C GLY A 256 11.87 6.86 12.97
N LYS A 257 11.76 5.54 12.82
CA LYS A 257 11.19 4.65 13.85
C LYS A 257 11.93 4.80 15.18
N ARG A 258 13.26 4.71 15.19
CA ARG A 258 14.07 4.84 16.42
C ARG A 258 13.91 6.20 17.09
N VAL A 259 13.95 7.27 16.31
CA VAL A 259 13.72 8.63 16.82
C VAL A 259 12.34 8.75 17.48
N SER A 260 11.29 8.24 16.83
CA SER A 260 9.92 8.32 17.38
C SER A 260 9.72 7.57 18.71
N ARG A 261 10.53 6.53 18.95
CA ARG A 261 10.50 5.75 20.19
C ARG A 261 11.33 6.38 21.31
N GLN A 262 12.03 7.47 21.03
CA GLN A 262 12.85 8.21 21.99
C GLN A 262 12.43 9.69 22.02
N PRO A 263 11.23 10.03 22.52
CA PRO A 263 10.75 11.42 22.57
C PRO A 263 11.70 12.35 23.36
N ASP A 264 12.36 11.82 24.40
CA ASP A 264 13.39 12.56 25.15
C ASP A 264 14.56 13.00 24.27
N LEU A 265 14.93 12.20 23.25
CA LEU A 265 16.00 12.54 22.33
C LEU A 265 15.63 13.75 21.48
N VAL A 266 14.38 13.82 21.02
CA VAL A 266 13.84 14.94 20.24
C VAL A 266 13.97 16.23 21.05
N MET A 267 13.48 16.22 22.29
CA MET A 267 13.54 17.37 23.20
C MET A 267 14.98 17.78 23.57
N LYS A 268 15.85 16.80 23.86
CA LYS A 268 17.24 17.05 24.26
C LYS A 268 18.08 17.62 23.13
N LEU A 269 17.89 17.14 21.90
CA LEU A 269 18.66 17.62 20.75
C LEU A 269 18.11 18.93 20.22
N ASN A 270 16.79 19.09 20.10
CA ASN A 270 16.13 20.34 19.65
C ASN A 270 16.84 20.99 18.44
N THR A 271 17.21 20.16 17.47
CA THR A 271 18.14 20.50 16.39
C THR A 271 17.62 19.98 15.06
N VAL A 272 17.95 20.69 13.99
CA VAL A 272 17.66 20.25 12.63
C VAL A 272 18.95 19.71 12.01
N PHE A 273 18.94 18.44 11.67
CA PHE A 273 20.05 17.75 11.01
C PHE A 273 19.76 17.62 9.53
N GLU A 274 20.74 17.96 8.70
CA GLU A 274 20.74 17.67 7.28
C GLU A 274 21.70 16.51 7.00
N TRP A 275 21.19 15.47 6.36
CA TRP A 275 21.98 14.33 5.90
C TRP A 275 22.17 14.40 4.39
N ASN A 276 23.40 14.29 3.96
CA ASN A 276 23.80 14.25 2.56
C ASN A 276 24.38 12.86 2.27
N ILE A 277 23.60 12.00 1.62
CA ILE A 277 24.07 10.66 1.28
C ILE A 277 24.87 10.72 -0.02
N THR A 278 26.07 10.18 0.01
CA THR A 278 26.94 10.03 -1.15
C THR A 278 26.99 8.58 -1.63
N LYS A 279 27.30 8.39 -2.90
CA LYS A 279 27.70 7.10 -3.46
C LYS A 279 28.90 7.34 -4.37
N ASN A 280 30.03 6.73 -4.04
CA ASN A 280 31.30 6.97 -4.72
C ASN A 280 31.70 8.46 -4.69
N GLY A 281 31.53 9.10 -3.53
CA GLY A 281 31.87 10.51 -3.29
C GLY A 281 30.92 11.53 -3.92
N LYS A 282 29.92 11.09 -4.69
CA LYS A 282 28.92 11.98 -5.31
C LYS A 282 27.65 12.01 -4.47
N LYS A 283 27.15 13.20 -4.12
CA LYS A 283 25.86 13.36 -3.44
C LYS A 283 24.74 12.79 -4.29
N ARG A 284 23.94 11.90 -3.70
CA ARG A 284 22.81 11.20 -4.33
C ARG A 284 21.48 11.66 -3.77
N THR A 285 21.36 11.67 -2.45
CA THR A 285 20.13 12.08 -1.76
C THR A 285 20.45 13.01 -0.59
N GLN A 286 19.43 13.74 -0.18
CA GLN A 286 19.48 14.69 0.92
C GLN A 286 18.26 14.45 1.80
N TRP A 287 18.41 14.58 3.10
CA TRP A 287 17.35 14.34 4.07
C TRP A 287 17.44 15.35 5.21
N ILE A 288 16.28 15.69 5.77
CA ILE A 288 16.17 16.61 6.89
C ILE A 288 15.48 15.89 8.03
N LEU A 289 16.19 15.75 9.15
CA LEU A 289 15.65 15.32 10.43
C LEU A 289 15.48 16.56 11.31
N ASP A 290 14.25 17.07 11.38
CA ASP A 290 13.87 18.21 12.19
C ASP A 290 13.37 17.74 13.56
N LEU A 291 14.22 17.86 14.57
CA LEU A 291 13.90 17.54 15.97
C LEU A 291 13.47 18.78 16.78
N LYS A 292 13.20 19.92 16.13
CA LYS A 292 12.58 21.08 16.81
C LYS A 292 11.07 20.97 16.91
N THR A 293 10.48 20.08 16.10
CA THR A 293 9.07 19.74 16.20
C THR A 293 8.82 18.77 17.36
N GLU A 294 7.65 18.84 18.00
CA GLU A 294 7.31 18.03 19.19
C GLU A 294 7.50 16.52 18.97
N LYS A 295 7.17 16.02 17.78
CA LYS A 295 7.23 14.60 17.42
C LYS A 295 8.41 14.22 16.52
N GLY A 296 9.24 15.20 16.16
CA GLY A 296 10.20 15.07 15.08
C GLY A 296 9.54 15.01 13.69
N MET A 297 10.28 15.42 12.67
CA MET A 297 9.91 15.25 11.27
C MET A 297 11.12 14.77 10.49
N LEU A 298 10.94 13.76 9.65
CA LEU A 298 11.97 13.31 8.72
C LEU A 298 11.42 13.45 7.30
N CYS A 299 12.15 14.13 6.42
CA CYS A 299 11.75 14.29 5.02
C CYS A 299 12.93 14.16 4.06
N ARG A 300 12.64 13.68 2.86
CA ARG A 300 13.60 13.67 1.76
C ARG A 300 13.66 15.05 1.09
N GLY A 301 14.84 15.42 0.62
CA GLY A 301 15.11 16.66 -0.09
C GLY A 301 15.75 17.74 0.80
N PRO A 302 15.93 18.96 0.27
CA PRO A 302 16.46 20.08 1.02
C PRO A 302 15.48 20.55 2.10
N ALA A 303 15.98 21.34 3.04
CA ALA A 303 15.15 22.01 4.03
C ALA A 303 14.06 22.85 3.36
N LYS A 304 12.82 22.69 3.84
CA LYS A 304 11.69 23.53 3.43
C LYS A 304 11.86 24.95 3.98
N GLU A 305 11.13 25.89 3.40
CA GLU A 305 11.12 27.27 3.88
C GLU A 305 10.82 27.34 5.38
N GLY A 306 11.60 28.15 6.11
CA GLY A 306 11.51 28.28 7.56
C GLY A 306 12.27 27.21 8.37
N VAL A 307 12.67 26.09 7.75
CA VAL A 307 13.49 25.06 8.40
C VAL A 307 14.96 25.37 8.14
N LYS A 308 15.75 25.50 9.22
CA LYS A 308 17.19 25.86 9.13
C LYS A 308 18.05 24.78 9.79
N PRO A 309 18.67 23.88 9.00
CA PRO A 309 19.66 22.94 9.51
C PRO A 309 20.85 23.65 10.15
N THR A 310 21.32 23.12 11.27
CA THR A 310 22.50 23.63 11.98
C THR A 310 23.62 22.59 12.08
N VAL A 311 23.31 21.33 11.76
CA VAL A 311 24.27 20.22 11.70
C VAL A 311 24.10 19.53 10.35
N PHE A 312 25.20 19.39 9.62
CA PHE A 312 25.23 18.78 8.30
C PHE A 312 26.13 17.54 8.35
N ILE A 313 25.59 16.38 7.97
CA ILE A 313 26.29 15.10 7.99
C ILE A 313 26.32 14.57 6.56
N THR A 314 27.51 14.53 5.96
CA THR A 314 27.74 13.86 4.68
C THR A 314 28.32 12.49 4.96
N VAL A 315 27.75 11.44 4.39
CA VAL A 315 28.13 10.05 4.65
C VAL A 315 27.84 9.19 3.42
N GLU A 316 28.66 8.17 3.17
CA GLU A 316 28.42 7.21 2.10
C GLU A 316 27.20 6.33 2.39
N ASP A 317 26.48 5.96 1.33
CA ASP A 317 25.25 5.14 1.38
C ASP A 317 25.45 3.85 2.17
N ASP A 318 26.56 3.15 1.92
CA ASP A 318 26.88 1.88 2.58
C ASP A 318 27.22 2.07 4.05
N ASP A 319 27.98 3.09 4.41
CA ASP A 319 28.35 3.39 5.80
C ASP A 319 27.11 3.77 6.62
N PHE A 320 26.23 4.61 6.08
CA PHE A 320 24.98 4.97 6.73
C PHE A 320 24.09 3.73 6.94
N ALA A 321 23.95 2.89 5.91
CA ALA A 321 23.15 1.68 6.01
C ALA A 321 23.74 0.68 7.01
N ASP A 322 25.05 0.46 6.98
CA ASP A 322 25.73 -0.44 7.90
C ASP A 322 25.67 0.06 9.34
N TRP A 323 25.66 1.37 9.56
CA TRP A 323 25.43 1.96 10.88
C TRP A 323 24.02 1.70 11.39
N ILE A 324 22.99 2.00 10.58
CA ILE A 324 21.60 1.73 10.95
C ILE A 324 21.40 0.23 11.23
N LEU A 325 22.04 -0.65 10.46
CA LEU A 325 21.99 -2.09 10.63
C LEU A 325 22.94 -2.65 11.71
N PHE A 326 23.59 -1.79 12.51
CA PHE A 326 24.50 -2.15 13.59
C PHE A 326 25.73 -2.98 13.18
N LYS A 327 26.12 -2.93 11.89
CA LYS A 327 27.34 -3.58 11.40
C LYS A 327 28.60 -2.76 11.68
N ILE A 328 28.45 -1.44 11.79
CA ILE A 328 29.50 -0.52 12.23
C ILE A 328 29.01 0.37 13.37
N THR A 329 29.94 0.80 14.20
CA THR A 329 29.69 1.66 15.35
C THR A 329 29.61 3.14 14.97
N ALA A 330 29.02 3.96 15.85
CA ALA A 330 29.00 5.42 15.68
C ALA A 330 30.40 6.01 15.48
N ASP A 331 31.38 5.54 16.25
CA ASP A 331 32.77 6.01 16.16
C ASP A 331 33.38 5.66 14.81
N GLN A 332 33.11 4.45 14.28
CA GLN A 332 33.57 4.05 12.95
C GLN A 332 32.97 4.92 11.84
N VAL A 333 31.68 5.27 11.93
CA VAL A 333 31.05 6.20 10.98
C VAL A 333 31.69 7.58 11.08
N LEU A 334 31.74 8.15 12.29
CA LEU A 334 32.19 9.52 12.53
C LEU A 334 33.68 9.74 12.25
N SER A 335 34.50 8.69 12.36
CA SER A 335 35.93 8.73 12.05
C SER A 335 36.26 8.28 10.62
N SER A 336 35.27 7.82 9.85
CA SER A 336 35.50 7.43 8.46
C SER A 336 35.94 8.63 7.61
N ASN A 337 36.91 8.43 6.74
CA ASN A 337 37.37 9.44 5.77
C ASN A 337 36.27 9.85 4.78
N SER A 338 35.24 9.02 4.62
CA SER A 338 34.07 9.29 3.77
C SER A 338 33.01 10.15 4.47
N THR A 339 33.11 10.34 5.79
CA THR A 339 32.13 11.07 6.58
C THR A 339 32.61 12.49 6.90
N LYS A 340 31.76 13.47 6.64
CA LYS A 340 32.02 14.88 6.94
C LYS A 340 30.89 15.44 7.80
N VAL A 341 31.25 15.99 8.96
CA VAL A 341 30.31 16.71 9.83
C VAL A 341 30.67 18.19 9.89
N GLU A 342 29.72 19.04 9.51
CA GLU A 342 29.78 20.50 9.62
C GLU A 342 28.72 21.00 10.64
N GLY A 343 29.03 22.09 11.34
CA GLY A 343 28.23 22.57 12.47
C GLY A 343 28.66 21.94 13.80
N ASP A 344 27.70 21.73 14.71
CA ASP A 344 27.98 21.18 16.05
C ASP A 344 28.18 19.65 16.01
N ARG A 345 29.46 19.24 16.03
CA ARG A 345 29.84 17.82 16.06
C ARG A 345 29.38 17.07 17.31
N SER A 346 29.20 17.76 18.45
CA SER A 346 28.73 17.11 19.67
C SER A 346 27.27 16.67 19.55
N LEU A 347 26.45 17.45 18.85
CA LEU A 347 25.06 17.10 18.56
C LEU A 347 24.96 15.94 17.56
N ALA A 348 25.82 15.93 16.53
CA ALA A 348 25.92 14.80 15.60
C ALA A 348 26.29 13.51 16.33
N ALA A 349 27.32 13.54 17.18
CA ALA A 349 27.74 12.38 17.97
C ALA A 349 26.62 11.89 18.90
N LYS A 350 25.97 12.81 19.64
CA LYS A 350 24.85 12.46 20.52
C LYS A 350 23.71 11.77 19.78
N LEU A 351 23.31 12.30 18.62
CA LEU A 351 22.27 11.69 17.78
C LEU A 351 22.67 10.26 17.39
N ILE A 352 23.86 10.10 16.82
CA ILE A 352 24.32 8.80 16.28
C ILE A 352 24.51 7.76 17.40
N ASP A 353 24.97 8.19 18.59
CA ASP A 353 25.12 7.30 19.74
C ASP A 353 23.81 6.88 20.39
N HIS A 354 22.82 7.78 20.55
CA HIS A 354 21.56 7.45 21.21
C HIS A 354 20.70 6.47 20.38
N LEU A 355 20.84 6.54 19.07
CA LEU A 355 20.17 5.65 18.12
C LEU A 355 20.76 4.23 18.09
N LYS A 356 21.79 3.95 18.92
CA LYS A 356 22.27 2.59 19.20
C LYS A 356 21.27 1.75 20.00
N ILE A 357 20.31 2.36 20.70
CA ILE A 357 19.48 1.66 21.69
C ILE A 357 18.17 1.11 21.09
N SER A 358 18.03 -0.21 21.22
CA SER A 358 16.86 -1.10 21.05
C SER A 358 16.61 -1.78 19.69
N ALA A 359 17.38 -2.85 19.44
CA ALA A 359 16.87 -4.06 18.78
C ALA A 359 16.20 -5.04 19.78
N LYS A 360 15.99 -4.60 21.03
CA LYS A 360 15.28 -5.33 22.08
C LYS A 360 14.14 -4.46 22.59
N LEU A 361 12.98 -4.60 21.98
CA LEU A 361 11.67 -4.47 22.61
C LEU A 361 10.72 -5.39 21.85
#